data_AF-A0A3C1VA65-F1
#
_entry.id   AF-A0A3C1VA65-F1
#
_cell.length_a   1.000
_cell.length_b   1.000
_cell.length_c   1.000
_cell.angle_alpha   90.00
_cell.angle_beta   90.00
_cell.angle_gamma   90.00
#
_symmetry.space_group_name_H-M   'P 1'
#
loop_
_entity.id
_entity.type
_entity.pdbx_description
1 polymer ?
#
loop_
_entity_poly.entity_id
_entity_poly.type
_entity_poly.pdbx_seq_one_letter_code
_entity_poly.pdbx_strand_id
1 'polypeptide(L)'
;MRQFCRRTGRDALDGSQVEEITHAYSEKSVHLKFFTCKLLSGAPQPPGCAAFKWVNKTKLADFNFPAADAQLLEKLSRLVKWTEVAR
;
A
#
# COMPACT_ATOMS: atom_id res chain seq x y z
N MET A 1 -4.94 -7.64 -0.95
CA MET A 1 -4.52 -8.51 0.18
C MET A 1 -2.98 -8.56 0.28
N ARG A 2 -2.36 -7.64 1.02
CA ARG A 2 -0.90 -7.66 1.24
C ARG A 2 -0.65 -7.52 2.73
N GLN A 3 0.03 -8.52 3.26
CA GLN A 3 0.28 -8.69 4.68
C GLN A 3 1.06 -7.51 5.25
N PHE A 4 0.70 -7.11 6.45
CA PHE A 4 1.48 -6.21 7.28
C PHE A 4 2.78 -6.92 7.67
N CYS A 5 3.85 -6.71 6.90
CA CYS A 5 5.17 -7.22 7.25
C CYS A 5 5.76 -6.39 8.39
N ARG A 6 5.60 -6.87 9.62
CA ARG A 6 6.41 -6.40 10.75
C ARG A 6 7.87 -6.75 10.47
N ARG A 7 8.68 -5.76 10.06
CA ARG A 7 10.13 -5.90 9.93
C ARG A 7 10.79 -5.34 11.19
N THR A 8 11.46 -6.22 11.93
CA THR A 8 12.42 -5.86 12.98
C THR A 8 13.55 -5.02 12.39
N GLY A 9 13.82 -3.86 12.99
CA GLY A 9 15.13 -3.22 12.97
C GLY A 9 15.31 -1.99 12.07
N ARG A 10 14.94 -0.80 12.59
CA ARG A 10 15.61 0.49 12.34
C ARG A 10 15.58 1.13 10.93
N ASP A 11 14.47 0.98 10.21
CA ASP A 11 14.05 2.00 9.23
C ASP A 11 12.82 2.70 9.83
N ALA A 12 12.96 3.92 10.34
CA ALA A 12 11.82 4.65 10.88
C ALA A 12 10.86 4.98 9.73
N LEU A 13 9.70 4.33 9.72
CA LEU A 13 8.60 4.64 8.81
C LEU A 13 7.78 5.73 9.50
N ASP A 14 7.94 6.99 9.09
CA ASP A 14 6.88 7.96 9.32
C ASP A 14 5.73 7.57 8.39
N GLY A 15 4.55 7.38 8.96
CA GLY A 15 3.45 6.81 8.22
C GLY A 15 2.12 7.05 8.88
N SER A 16 1.28 7.83 8.21
CA SER A 16 -0.11 8.07 8.62
C SER A 16 -1.04 7.07 7.93
N GLN A 17 -2.12 6.69 8.62
CA GLN A 17 -3.21 5.94 8.00
C GLN A 17 -3.84 6.79 6.88
N VAL A 18 -3.97 6.21 5.70
CA VAL A 18 -4.47 6.87 4.48
C VAL A 18 -5.94 6.60 4.28
N GLU A 19 -6.32 5.34 4.52
CA GLU A 19 -7.65 4.85 4.22
C GLU A 19 -7.91 3.53 4.94
N GLU A 20 -9.18 3.27 5.22
CA GLU A 20 -9.66 2.00 5.72
C GLU A 20 -10.82 1.55 4.84
N ILE A 21 -10.68 0.37 4.25
CA ILE A 21 -11.68 -0.21 3.35
C ILE A 21 -12.12 -1.53 3.93
N THR A 22 -13.43 -1.69 4.07
CA THR A 22 -14.04 -2.99 4.36
C THR A 22 -14.64 -3.53 3.07
N HIS A 23 -14.17 -4.68 2.63
CA HIS A 23 -14.70 -5.33 1.43
C HIS A 23 -15.24 -6.71 1.78
N ALA A 24 -16.53 -6.92 1.50
CA ALA A 24 -17.19 -8.20 1.64
C ALA A 24 -17.01 -9.02 0.35
N TYR A 25 -16.27 -10.12 0.44
CA TYR A 25 -16.34 -11.19 -0.54
C TYR A 25 -17.48 -12.13 -0.17
N SER A 26 -17.96 -12.92 -1.14
CA SER A 26 -19.11 -13.80 -1.00
C SER A 26 -19.10 -14.70 0.24
N GLU A 27 -17.93 -15.09 0.73
CA GLU A 27 -17.78 -15.97 1.90
C GLU A 27 -17.12 -15.30 3.12
N LYS A 28 -16.59 -14.08 2.98
CA LYS A 28 -15.82 -13.40 4.05
C LYS A 28 -15.66 -11.90 3.83
N SER A 29 -15.62 -11.16 4.92
CA SER A 29 -15.26 -9.73 4.91
C SER A 29 -13.79 -9.53 5.25
N VAL A 30 -13.12 -8.66 4.50
CA VAL A 30 -11.75 -8.22 4.81
C VAL A 30 -11.77 -6.74 5.18
N HIS A 31 -11.06 -6.41 6.25
CA HIS A 31 -10.80 -5.04 6.66
C HIS A 31 -9.34 -4.71 6.30
N LEU A 32 -9.16 -3.75 5.41
CA LEU A 32 -7.87 -3.32 4.90
C LEU A 32 -7.58 -1.91 5.37
N LYS A 33 -6.48 -1.74 6.10
CA LYS A 33 -5.96 -0.43 6.50
C LYS A 33 -4.72 -0.12 5.68
N PHE A 34 -4.76 1.00 4.98
CA PHE A 34 -3.66 1.47 4.15
C PHE A 34 -2.90 2.55 4.89
N PHE A 35 -1.57 2.45 4.87
CA PHE A 35 -0.66 3.38 5.52
C PHE A 35 0.29 3.95 4.48
N THR A 36 0.58 5.23 4.61
CA THR A 36 1.76 5.81 3.96
C THR A 36 2.99 5.37 4.73
N CYS A 37 4.10 5.22 4.03
CA CYS A 37 5.38 4.95 4.65
C CYS A 37 6.42 5.75 3.90
N LYS A 38 7.16 6.60 4.62
CA LYS A 38 8.35 7.24 4.08
C LYS A 38 9.58 6.44 4.50
N LEU A 39 10.37 6.02 3.51
CA LEU A 39 11.67 5.43 3.78
C LEU A 39 12.65 6.56 4.10
N LEU A 40 13.01 6.72 5.37
CA LEU A 40 13.91 7.77 5.84
C LEU A 40 15.39 7.45 5.61
N SER A 41 15.76 6.17 5.63
CA SER A 41 17.11 5.67 5.37
C SER A 41 17.04 4.19 5.00
N GLY A 42 18.10 3.66 4.40
CA GLY A 42 18.21 2.26 4.01
C GLY A 42 17.55 1.92 2.66
N ALA A 43 17.56 0.63 2.34
CA ALA A 43 16.87 0.07 1.18
C ALA A 43 15.83 -0.96 1.65
N PRO A 44 14.62 -0.96 1.08
CA PRO A 44 13.57 -1.86 1.49
C PRO A 44 13.88 -3.27 0.99
N GLN A 45 14.35 -4.13 1.89
CA GLN A 45 14.57 -5.54 1.59
C GLN A 45 13.24 -6.31 1.68
N PRO A 46 12.79 -6.99 0.61
CA PRO A 46 11.64 -7.87 0.66
C PRO A 46 12.03 -9.14 1.45
N PRO A 47 11.43 -9.40 2.62
CA PRO A 47 11.85 -10.50 3.48
C PRO A 47 11.24 -11.84 3.03
N GLY A 48 11.45 -12.22 1.77
CA GLY A 48 10.91 -13.47 1.19
C GLY A 48 9.70 -13.31 0.26
N CYS A 49 9.40 -12.09 -0.19
CA CYS A 49 8.35 -11.87 -1.18
C CYS A 49 8.92 -12.07 -2.59
N ALA A 50 8.63 -13.21 -3.21
CA ALA A 50 9.17 -13.58 -4.53
C ALA A 50 8.81 -12.59 -5.66
N ALA A 51 7.74 -11.80 -5.49
CA ALA A 51 7.25 -10.86 -6.49
C ALA A 51 7.09 -9.44 -5.90
N PHE A 52 8.20 -8.85 -5.45
CA PHE A 52 8.26 -7.47 -5.00
C PHE A 52 8.85 -6.55 -6.08
N LYS A 53 8.14 -5.48 -6.43
CA LYS A 53 8.58 -4.52 -7.45
C LYS A 53 8.18 -3.10 -7.07
N TRP A 54 9.15 -2.19 -7.10
CA TRP A 54 8.88 -0.75 -7.07
C TRP A 54 8.38 -0.31 -8.44
N VAL A 55 7.21 0.31 -8.49
CA VAL A 55 6.58 0.77 -9.72
C VAL A 55 6.16 2.22 -9.57
N ASN A 56 6.22 2.97 -10.68
CA ASN A 56 5.69 4.34 -10.70
C ASN A 56 4.15 4.31 -10.72
N LYS A 57 3.53 5.40 -10.29
CA LYS A 57 2.07 5.60 -10.31
C LYS A 57 1.44 5.24 -11.65
N THR A 58 2.07 5.68 -12.74
CA THR A 58 1.57 5.46 -14.10
C THR A 58 1.51 3.97 -14.46
N LYS A 59 2.39 3.16 -13.87
CA LYS A 59 2.42 1.71 -14.08
C LYS A 59 1.48 0.93 -13.16
N LEU A 60 0.84 1.57 -12.18
CA LEU A 60 -0.11 0.88 -11.31
C LEU A 60 -1.29 0.32 -12.12
N ALA A 61 -1.77 1.06 -13.14
CA ALA A 61 -2.85 0.60 -14.00
C ALA A 61 -2.49 -0.70 -14.77
N ASP A 62 -1.20 -1.01 -14.94
CA ASP A 62 -0.74 -2.21 -15.64
C ASP A 62 -0.78 -3.47 -14.75
N PHE A 63 -1.06 -3.34 -13.45
CA PHE A 63 -1.12 -4.48 -12.54
C PHE A 63 -2.55 -4.85 -12.19
N ASN A 64 -2.80 -6.15 -12.09
CA ASN A 64 -4.07 -6.65 -11.63
C ASN A 64 -4.17 -6.52 -10.10
N PHE A 65 -5.07 -5.66 -9.65
CA PHE A 65 -5.36 -5.48 -8.23
C PHE A 65 -6.69 -6.14 -7.84
N PRO A 66 -6.79 -6.69 -6.62
CA PRO A 66 -8.07 -7.13 -6.07
C PRO A 66 -9.12 -6.01 -6.04
N ALA A 67 -10.40 -6.36 -6.13
CA ALA A 67 -11.50 -5.40 -6.06
C ALA A 67 -11.50 -4.58 -4.77
N ALA A 68 -11.02 -5.15 -3.66
CA ALA A 68 -10.89 -4.45 -2.39
C ALA A 68 -9.90 -3.28 -2.43
N ASP A 69 -8.94 -3.28 -3.37
CA ASP A 69 -7.94 -2.23 -3.53
C ASP A 69 -8.40 -1.15 -4.54
N ALA A 70 -9.55 -1.33 -5.22
CA ALA A 70 -10.04 -0.42 -6.27
C ALA A 70 -10.31 1.01 -5.76
N GLN A 71 -10.93 1.14 -4.58
CA GLN A 71 -11.20 2.45 -3.96
C GLN A 71 -9.89 3.21 -3.67
N LEU A 72 -8.89 2.52 -3.14
CA LEU A 72 -7.56 3.09 -2.93
C LEU A 72 -6.93 3.52 -4.25
N LEU A 73 -6.96 2.68 -5.29
CA LEU A 73 -6.37 3.01 -6.58
C LEU A 73 -7.02 4.22 -7.22
N GLU A 74 -8.34 4.37 -7.09
CA GLU A 74 -9.04 5.56 -7.55
C GLU A 74 -8.55 6.80 -6.79
N LYS A 75 -8.45 6.73 -5.46
CA LYS A 75 -7.92 7.82 -4.63
C LYS A 75 -6.50 8.20 -5.03
N LEU A 76 -5.63 7.20 -5.19
CA LEU A 76 -4.25 7.39 -5.64
C LEU A 76 -4.17 8.00 -7.04
N SER A 77 -5.09 7.63 -7.95
CA SER A 77 -5.14 8.17 -9.31
C SER A 77 -5.40 9.67 -9.33
N ARG A 78 -6.20 10.18 -8.38
CA ARG A 78 -6.56 11.62 -8.27
C ARG A 78 -5.44 12.48 -7.67
N LEU A 79 -4.48 11.90 -6.95
CA LEU A 79 -3.42 12.64 -6.27
C LEU A 79 -2.32 13.09 -7.23
N VAL A 80 -2.00 14.38 -7.28
CA VAL A 80 -0.93 14.90 -8.15
C VAL A 80 0.44 14.52 -7.61
N LYS A 81 0.62 14.48 -6.28
CA LYS A 81 1.85 14.03 -5.63
C LYS A 81 1.58 12.97 -4.55
N TRP A 82 2.44 11.96 -4.48
CA TRP A 82 2.40 10.92 -3.44
C TRP A 82 2.57 11.46 -2.02
N THR A 83 3.16 12.65 -1.87
CA THR A 83 3.34 13.31 -0.58
C THR A 83 2.03 13.82 0.02
N GLU A 84 0.96 13.91 -0.76
CA GLU A 84 -0.33 14.47 -0.33
C GLU A 84 -1.27 13.41 0.26
N VAL A 85 -0.85 12.14 0.23
CA VAL A 85 -1.64 10.98 0.67
C VAL A 85 -1.83 10.94 2.20
N ALA A 86 -0.98 11.63 2.97
CA ALA A 86 -0.83 11.47 4.42
C ALA A 86 -1.30 12.67 5.29
N ARG A 87 -2.09 13.60 4.72
CA ARG A 87 -2.63 14.74 5.47
C ARG A 87 -3.85 14.38 6.30
#